data_AF-A0AAU2TJH8-F1
#
_entry.id   AF-A0AAU2TJH8-F1
#
_cell.length_a   1.000
_cell.length_b   1.000
_cell.length_c   1.000
_cell.angle_alpha   90.00
_cell.angle_beta   90.00
_cell.angle_gamma   90.00
#
_symmetry.space_group_name_H-M   'P 1'
#
loop_
_entity.id
_entity.type
_entity.pdbx_description
1 polymer ?
#
loop_
_entity_poly.entity_id
_entity_poly.type
_entity_poly.pdbx_seq_one_letter_code
_entity_poly.pdbx_strand_id
1 'polypeptide(L)'
;MTKWTKKETTAQEPGREPELSAYQQAIRRRLLAAPVIPAPEPWRRVAYTPVGGLLGVGFVSHPGTGHDLVMVVSHDGHGLIDAVSGEKIARDRDPAPEGSTPDGASDLSCPGLGPVAGSRVRIAGLFGGGLHTTTADGWSSEVVVPAWPRERVLLSRDGGMPYRGAHGERWWHIFHSDFSELRAAGFSPSGQTITVATSSDVSIWTRADSP
;
A
#
# COMPACT_ATOMS: atom_id res chain seq x y z
N MET A 1 -31.67 -53.99 -15.68
CA MET A 1 -31.94 -52.95 -14.65
C MET A 1 -30.85 -53.04 -13.60
N THR A 2 -29.85 -52.16 -13.67
CA THR A 2 -28.68 -52.20 -12.79
C THR A 2 -28.84 -51.09 -11.75
N LYS A 3 -28.97 -51.45 -10.48
CA LYS A 3 -29.14 -50.51 -9.36
C LYS A 3 -27.84 -49.71 -9.17
N TRP A 4 -27.91 -48.40 -9.41
CA TRP A 4 -26.90 -47.45 -8.94
C TRP A 4 -27.06 -47.24 -7.43
N THR A 5 -26.07 -47.67 -6.66
CA THR A 5 -25.89 -47.25 -5.26
C THR A 5 -25.22 -45.89 -5.26
N LYS A 6 -26.00 -44.87 -4.91
CA LYS A 6 -25.53 -43.51 -4.63
C LYS A 6 -24.63 -43.58 -3.39
N LYS A 7 -23.31 -43.44 -3.57
CA LYS A 7 -22.40 -43.18 -2.46
C LYS A 7 -22.60 -41.72 -2.07
N GLU A 8 -23.29 -41.49 -0.96
CA GLU A 8 -23.33 -40.19 -0.32
C GLU A 8 -21.92 -39.85 0.14
N THR A 9 -21.34 -38.80 -0.46
CA THR A 9 -20.11 -38.19 0.01
C THR A 9 -20.39 -37.61 1.39
N THR A 10 -19.97 -38.32 2.44
CA THR A 10 -19.93 -37.79 3.80
C THR A 10 -19.10 -36.50 3.76
N ALA A 11 -19.73 -35.37 4.07
CA ALA A 11 -19.04 -34.11 4.25
C ALA A 11 -17.94 -34.33 5.31
N GLN A 12 -16.68 -34.13 4.92
CA GLN A 12 -15.56 -34.11 5.87
C GLN A 12 -15.89 -33.12 6.98
N GLU A 13 -15.77 -33.56 8.22
CA GLU A 13 -15.78 -32.66 9.38
C GLU A 13 -14.78 -31.52 9.12
N PRO A 14 -15.14 -30.25 9.41
CA PRO A 14 -14.22 -29.15 9.25
C PRO A 14 -13.00 -29.44 10.14
N GLY A 15 -11.86 -29.73 9.49
CA GLY A 15 -10.61 -30.03 10.18
C GLY A 15 -10.33 -28.93 11.20
N ARG A 16 -10.02 -29.33 12.43
CA ARG A 16 -9.63 -28.45 13.54
C ARG A 16 -8.60 -27.44 13.02
N GLU A 17 -8.90 -26.14 13.12
CA GLU A 17 -7.96 -25.09 12.73
C GLU A 17 -6.61 -25.34 13.45
N PRO A 18 -5.48 -25.26 12.72
CA PRO A 18 -4.18 -25.45 13.34
C PRO A 18 -3.97 -24.38 14.40
N GLU A 19 -3.71 -24.82 15.64
CA GLU A 19 -3.44 -23.91 16.75
C GLU A 19 -2.15 -23.12 16.49
N LEU A 20 -2.21 -21.80 16.70
CA LEU A 20 -1.02 -20.96 16.60
C LEU A 20 0.02 -21.39 17.64
N SER A 21 1.25 -21.59 17.21
CA SER A 21 2.40 -21.78 18.12
C SER A 21 2.53 -20.63 19.11
N ALA A 22 3.18 -20.88 20.26
CA ALA A 22 3.43 -19.85 21.27
C ALA A 22 4.15 -18.61 20.68
N TYR A 23 5.05 -18.82 19.72
CA TYR A 23 5.74 -17.75 18.99
C TYR A 23 4.78 -16.91 18.14
N GLN A 24 3.92 -17.55 17.35
CA GLN A 24 2.91 -16.84 16.54
C GLN A 24 1.93 -16.06 17.43
N GLN A 25 1.50 -16.64 18.55
CA GLN A 25 0.63 -15.94 19.52
C GLN A 25 1.33 -14.73 20.15
N ALA A 26 2.62 -14.84 20.48
CA ALA A 26 3.40 -13.74 21.03
C ALA A 26 3.53 -12.58 20.02
N ILE A 27 3.88 -12.86 18.77
CA ILE A 27 3.95 -11.86 17.70
C ILE A 27 2.58 -11.22 17.48
N ARG A 28 1.53 -12.04 17.36
CA ARG A 28 0.16 -11.54 17.15
C ARG A 28 -0.26 -10.59 18.26
N ARG A 29 -0.07 -10.95 19.54
CA ARG A 29 -0.39 -10.08 20.68
C ARG A 29 0.40 -8.77 20.63
N ARG A 30 1.70 -8.84 20.31
CA ARG A 30 2.56 -7.66 20.18
C ARG A 30 2.07 -6.71 19.10
N LEU A 31 1.76 -7.23 17.90
CA LEU A 31 1.24 -6.43 16.80
C LEU A 31 -0.13 -5.82 17.11
N LEU A 32 -1.02 -6.58 17.77
CA LEU A 32 -2.34 -6.08 18.16
C LEU A 32 -2.27 -4.97 19.20
N ALA A 33 -1.34 -5.06 20.15
CA ALA A 33 -1.15 -4.10 21.22
C ALA A 33 -0.46 -2.79 20.78
N ALA A 34 0.16 -2.76 19.59
CA ALA A 34 0.83 -1.57 19.09
C ALA A 34 -0.18 -0.54 18.55
N PRO A 35 -0.33 0.64 19.19
CA PRO A 35 -1.19 1.70 18.67
C PRO A 35 -0.59 2.30 17.40
N VAL A 36 -1.40 2.98 16.60
CA VAL A 36 -0.87 3.81 15.51
C VAL A 36 -0.13 4.99 16.12
N ILE A 37 1.08 5.27 15.63
CA ILE A 37 1.87 6.44 16.00
C ILE A 37 2.36 7.15 14.73
N PRO A 38 2.71 8.45 14.80
CA PRO A 38 3.34 9.13 13.68
C PRO A 38 4.59 8.38 13.21
N ALA A 39 4.86 8.45 11.90
CA ALA A 39 6.14 8.00 11.37
C ALA A 39 7.27 8.82 12.03
N PRO A 40 8.40 8.18 12.38
CA PRO A 40 9.54 8.86 13.01
C PRO A 40 10.25 9.74 11.98
N GLU A 41 11.17 10.59 12.45
CA GLU A 41 12.15 11.20 11.55
C GLU A 41 12.88 10.13 10.72
N PRO A 42 13.16 10.41 9.43
CA PRO A 42 12.98 11.69 8.74
C PRO A 42 11.57 11.89 8.13
N TRP A 43 10.62 10.99 8.39
CA TRP A 43 9.34 10.96 7.67
C TRP A 43 8.34 11.99 8.19
N ARG A 44 7.84 12.83 7.30
CA ARG A 44 6.77 13.79 7.56
C ARG A 44 5.58 13.50 6.66
N ARG A 45 4.38 13.36 7.25
CA ARG A 45 3.14 13.24 6.48
C ARG A 45 2.84 14.59 5.81
N VAL A 46 2.74 14.61 4.49
CA VAL A 46 2.45 15.83 3.72
C VAL A 46 1.05 15.83 3.13
N ALA A 47 0.44 14.66 2.94
CA ALA A 47 -0.91 14.57 2.40
C ALA A 47 -1.72 13.46 3.08
N TYR A 48 -3.01 13.75 3.24
CA TYR A 48 -4.08 12.79 3.43
C TYR A 48 -5.20 13.22 2.49
N THR A 49 -5.42 12.45 1.42
CA THR A 49 -6.35 12.81 0.35
C THR A 49 -7.47 11.77 0.26
N PRO A 50 -8.73 12.14 0.53
CA PRO A 50 -9.87 11.28 0.23
C PRO A 50 -10.01 11.05 -1.28
N VAL A 51 -10.18 9.79 -1.66
CA VAL A 51 -10.32 9.32 -3.05
C VAL A 51 -11.33 8.18 -3.08
N GLY A 52 -12.56 8.46 -3.50
CA GLY A 52 -13.59 7.43 -3.65
C GLY A 52 -13.22 6.41 -4.72
N GLY A 53 -13.32 5.12 -4.39
CA GLY A 53 -13.11 4.04 -5.35
C GLY A 53 -11.69 4.00 -5.91
N LEU A 54 -10.69 4.27 -5.08
CA LEU A 54 -9.28 4.24 -5.48
C LEU A 54 -8.90 2.84 -5.94
N LEU A 55 -8.43 2.70 -7.18
CA LEU A 55 -7.96 1.46 -7.77
C LEU A 55 -6.52 1.16 -7.41
N GLY A 56 -5.64 2.16 -7.43
CA GLY A 56 -4.24 2.01 -7.05
C GLY A 56 -3.45 3.31 -7.15
N VAL A 57 -2.16 3.21 -6.84
CA VAL A 57 -1.21 4.32 -6.91
C VAL A 57 0.09 3.91 -7.58
N GLY A 58 0.78 4.88 -8.18
CA GLY A 58 2.08 4.69 -8.80
C GLY A 58 2.99 5.89 -8.60
N PHE A 59 4.30 5.69 -8.75
CA PHE A 59 5.30 6.75 -8.66
C PHE A 59 5.88 7.08 -10.03
N VAL A 60 6.15 8.37 -10.24
CA VAL A 60 6.88 8.88 -11.39
C VAL A 60 7.62 10.16 -10.98
N SER A 61 8.81 10.38 -11.51
CA SER A 61 9.58 11.60 -11.21
C SER A 61 9.08 12.77 -12.05
N HIS A 62 8.91 13.93 -11.42
CA HIS A 62 8.62 15.18 -12.12
C HIS A 62 9.80 15.52 -13.05
N PRO A 63 9.61 15.73 -14.37
CA PRO A 63 10.73 15.89 -15.31
C PRO A 63 11.56 17.16 -15.07
N GLY A 64 10.94 18.21 -14.54
CA GLY A 64 11.61 19.47 -14.19
C GLY A 64 12.36 19.45 -12.85
N THR A 65 11.73 19.01 -11.76
CA THR A 65 12.26 19.12 -10.39
C THR A 65 12.89 17.83 -9.87
N GLY A 66 12.61 16.68 -10.49
CA GLY A 66 13.00 15.36 -9.99
C GLY A 66 12.20 14.88 -8.78
N HIS A 67 11.25 15.67 -8.27
CA HIS A 67 10.39 15.28 -7.15
C HIS A 67 9.62 14.00 -7.48
N ASP A 68 9.40 13.17 -6.46
CA ASP A 68 8.44 12.07 -6.59
C ASP A 68 7.03 12.65 -6.77
N LEU A 69 6.32 12.14 -7.78
CA LEU A 69 4.90 12.38 -7.97
C LEU A 69 4.15 11.08 -7.72
N VAL A 70 3.01 11.17 -7.02
CA VAL A 70 2.09 10.07 -6.79
C VAL A 70 0.94 10.19 -7.77
N MET A 71 0.89 9.28 -8.73
CA MET A 71 -0.28 9.12 -9.58
C MET A 71 -1.31 8.27 -8.83
N VAL A 72 -2.53 8.77 -8.75
CA VAL A 72 -3.68 8.10 -8.12
C VAL A 72 -4.68 7.74 -9.20
N VAL A 73 -5.05 6.46 -9.28
CA VAL A 73 -6.05 5.96 -10.23
C VAL A 73 -7.27 5.54 -9.44
N SER A 74 -8.44 6.06 -9.81
CA SER A 74 -9.73 5.79 -9.16
C SER A 74 -10.83 5.60 -10.20
N HIS A 75 -11.99 5.08 -9.78
CA HIS A 75 -13.17 5.04 -10.64
C HIS A 75 -13.61 6.42 -11.15
N ASP A 76 -13.33 7.50 -10.40
CA ASP A 76 -13.67 8.87 -10.78
C ASP A 76 -12.57 9.58 -11.58
N GLY A 77 -11.62 8.82 -12.16
CA GLY A 77 -10.51 9.31 -12.97
C GLY A 77 -9.16 9.37 -12.24
N HIS A 78 -8.19 10.07 -12.81
CA HIS A 78 -6.78 10.07 -12.38
C HIS A 78 -6.36 11.37 -11.71
N GLY A 79 -5.50 11.30 -10.71
CA GLY A 79 -4.93 12.47 -10.03
C GLY A 79 -3.42 12.37 -9.98
N LEU A 80 -2.75 13.52 -9.91
CA LEU A 80 -1.31 13.58 -9.68
C LEU A 80 -1.04 14.50 -8.50
N ILE A 81 -0.26 14.01 -7.54
CA ILE A 81 0.09 14.71 -6.31
C ILE A 81 1.61 14.85 -6.27
N ASP A 82 2.12 16.06 -5.99
CA ASP A 82 3.54 16.26 -5.67
C ASP A 82 3.80 15.74 -4.26
N ALA A 83 4.69 14.76 -4.12
CA ALA A 83 4.95 14.10 -2.83
C ALA A 83 5.77 14.95 -1.85
N VAL A 84 6.38 16.04 -2.29
CA VAL A 84 7.14 16.97 -1.43
C VAL A 84 6.20 17.99 -0.81
N SER A 85 5.32 18.60 -1.62
CA SER A 85 4.38 19.62 -1.15
C SER A 85 3.06 19.03 -0.62
N GLY A 86 2.68 17.84 -1.09
CA GLY A 86 1.37 17.24 -0.85
C GLY A 86 0.25 17.83 -1.73
N GLU A 87 0.57 18.74 -2.65
CA GLU A 87 -0.42 19.41 -3.49
C GLU A 87 -0.86 18.54 -4.68
N LYS A 88 -2.15 18.59 -5.01
CA LYS A 88 -2.69 17.98 -6.23
C LYS A 88 -2.40 18.89 -7.42
N ILE A 89 -1.47 18.47 -8.28
CA ILE A 89 -0.96 19.27 -9.40
C ILE A 89 -1.67 18.97 -10.72
N ALA A 90 -2.38 17.85 -10.84
CA ALA A 90 -3.20 17.54 -12.01
C ALA A 90 -4.40 16.63 -11.66
N ARG A 91 -5.50 16.75 -12.41
CA ARG A 91 -6.69 15.92 -12.29
C ARG A 91 -7.34 15.72 -13.65
N ASP A 92 -7.56 14.46 -14.00
CA ASP A 92 -8.43 14.05 -15.10
C ASP A 92 -9.63 13.29 -14.52
N ARG A 93 -10.85 13.65 -14.92
CA ARG A 93 -12.09 12.98 -14.47
C ARG A 93 -12.63 11.98 -15.48
N ASP A 94 -12.19 12.07 -16.73
CA ASP A 94 -12.70 11.25 -17.83
C ASP A 94 -11.53 10.83 -18.73
N PRO A 95 -10.60 10.01 -18.20
CA PRO A 95 -9.47 9.54 -18.97
C PRO A 95 -9.94 8.69 -20.16
N ALA A 96 -9.27 8.84 -21.30
CA ALA A 96 -9.59 8.07 -22.50
C ALA A 96 -9.63 6.56 -22.19
N PRO A 97 -10.63 5.79 -22.68
CA PRO A 97 -10.89 4.44 -22.19
C PRO A 97 -9.69 3.49 -22.28
N GLU A 98 -8.87 3.63 -23.33
CA GLU A 98 -7.72 2.77 -23.59
C GLU A 98 -6.62 2.96 -22.53
N GLY A 99 -6.42 1.93 -21.69
CA GLY A 99 -5.41 1.96 -20.62
C GLY A 99 -5.75 2.89 -19.44
N SER A 100 -7.00 3.38 -19.36
CA SER A 100 -7.48 4.20 -18.25
C SER A 100 -7.51 3.47 -16.90
N THR A 101 -7.64 2.15 -16.91
CA THR A 101 -7.55 1.32 -15.70
C THR A 101 -6.29 0.46 -15.74
N PRO A 102 -5.70 0.12 -14.58
CA PRO A 102 -4.44 -0.63 -14.56
C PRO A 102 -4.55 -2.00 -15.23
N ASP A 103 -5.70 -2.68 -15.11
CA ASP A 103 -5.96 -3.98 -15.76
C ASP A 103 -6.14 -3.90 -17.28
N GLY A 104 -6.26 -2.69 -17.85
CA GLY A 104 -6.28 -2.48 -19.30
C GLY A 104 -4.92 -2.64 -19.98
N ALA A 105 -3.81 -2.73 -19.21
CA ALA A 105 -2.46 -2.92 -19.71
C ALA A 105 -1.77 -4.10 -19.04
N SER A 106 -0.98 -4.87 -19.80
CA SER A 106 -0.32 -6.08 -19.29
C SER A 106 0.73 -5.82 -18.21
N ASP A 107 1.26 -4.59 -18.13
CA ASP A 107 2.24 -4.15 -17.15
C ASP A 107 1.63 -3.37 -15.97
N LEU A 108 0.29 -3.39 -15.85
CA LEU A 108 -0.47 -2.69 -14.81
C LEU A 108 -0.21 -1.18 -14.77
N SER A 109 -0.09 -0.54 -15.93
CA SER A 109 0.22 0.89 -16.04
C SER A 109 -0.92 1.73 -16.63
N CYS A 110 -0.97 3.00 -16.25
CA CYS A 110 -1.88 4.01 -16.81
C CYS A 110 -1.10 5.16 -17.47
N PRO A 111 -1.69 5.87 -18.45
CA PRO A 111 -1.11 7.08 -19.03
C PRO A 111 -0.88 8.17 -17.97
N GLY A 112 0.30 8.76 -17.97
CA GLY A 112 0.59 9.92 -17.11
C GLY A 112 -0.24 11.14 -17.50
N LEU A 113 -0.45 12.05 -16.55
CA LEU A 113 -1.18 13.31 -16.73
C LEU A 113 -0.32 14.53 -16.35
N GLY A 114 -0.70 15.71 -16.83
CA GLY A 114 -0.01 16.96 -16.52
C GLY A 114 1.48 16.92 -16.92
N PRO A 115 2.42 17.23 -16.01
CA PRO A 115 3.86 17.31 -16.34
C PRO A 115 4.48 15.97 -16.79
N VAL A 116 3.81 14.84 -16.55
CA VAL A 116 4.26 13.50 -16.96
C VAL A 116 3.40 12.92 -18.09
N ALA A 117 2.61 13.76 -18.77
CA ALA A 117 1.89 13.38 -19.97
C ALA A 117 2.84 12.79 -21.03
N GLY A 118 2.41 11.73 -21.71
CA GLY A 118 3.25 10.99 -22.66
C GLY A 118 4.14 9.91 -22.04
N SER A 119 4.17 9.79 -20.71
CA SER A 119 4.77 8.65 -20.01
C SER A 119 3.70 7.64 -19.57
N ARG A 120 4.12 6.44 -19.14
CA ARG A 120 3.27 5.45 -18.49
C ARG A 120 3.72 5.27 -17.05
N VAL A 121 2.77 5.21 -16.12
CA VAL A 121 3.04 5.02 -14.70
C VAL A 121 2.52 3.65 -14.29
N ARG A 122 3.40 2.80 -13.74
CA ARG A 122 3.01 1.50 -13.19
C ARG A 122 2.25 1.70 -11.88
N ILE A 123 1.13 1.00 -11.75
CA ILE A 123 0.18 1.16 -10.66
C ILE A 123 0.16 -0.11 -9.80
N ALA A 124 0.32 0.07 -8.49
CA ALA A 124 0.10 -0.95 -7.48
C ALA A 124 -1.26 -0.72 -6.82
N GLY A 125 -2.07 -1.76 -6.67
CA GLY A 125 -3.43 -1.61 -6.18
C GLY A 125 -4.28 -2.88 -6.30
N LEU A 126 -5.58 -2.65 -6.54
CA LEU A 126 -6.63 -3.68 -6.68
C LEU A 126 -6.27 -4.80 -7.65
N PHE A 127 -5.60 -4.47 -8.75
CA PHE A 127 -5.27 -5.41 -9.82
C PHE A 127 -3.87 -6.04 -9.66
N GLY A 128 -3.21 -5.83 -8.52
CA GLY A 128 -1.87 -6.32 -8.24
C GLY A 128 -0.80 -5.24 -8.37
N GLY A 129 0.40 -5.63 -8.80
CA GLY A 129 1.58 -4.79 -8.79
C GLY A 129 2.25 -4.73 -7.41
N GLY A 130 3.21 -3.83 -7.25
CA GLY A 130 3.93 -3.66 -5.99
C GLY A 130 4.74 -2.37 -5.96
N LEU A 131 4.78 -1.76 -4.78
CA LEU A 131 5.68 -0.64 -4.48
C LEU A 131 6.98 -1.18 -3.86
N HIS A 132 8.02 -0.35 -3.79
CA HIS A 132 9.26 -0.73 -3.14
C HIS A 132 8.99 -0.96 -1.64
N THR A 133 9.50 -2.06 -1.09
CA THR A 133 9.35 -2.37 0.35
C THR A 133 10.58 -1.99 1.17
N THR A 134 11.66 -1.58 0.51
CA THR A 134 12.91 -1.17 1.15
C THR A 134 13.52 0.04 0.44
N THR A 135 14.40 0.75 1.16
CA THR A 135 15.19 1.87 0.65
C THR A 135 16.68 1.58 0.81
N ALA A 136 17.54 2.27 0.06
CA ALA A 136 18.98 2.04 0.06
C ALA A 136 19.66 2.31 1.42
N ASP A 137 19.09 3.18 2.25
CA ASP A 137 19.59 3.54 3.58
C ASP A 137 18.92 2.76 4.72
N GLY A 138 18.29 1.63 4.39
CA GLY A 138 17.90 0.60 5.37
C GLY A 138 16.49 0.75 5.95
N TRP A 139 15.64 1.63 5.42
CA TRP A 139 14.21 1.62 5.79
C TRP A 139 13.48 0.48 5.11
N SER A 140 12.53 -0.13 5.84
CA SER A 140 11.64 -1.19 5.37
C SER A 140 10.19 -0.88 5.73
N SER A 141 9.28 -1.15 4.78
CA SER A 141 7.83 -1.04 4.93
C SER A 141 7.21 -2.42 4.75
N GLU A 142 6.35 -2.81 5.69
CA GLU A 142 5.70 -4.12 5.71
C GLU A 142 4.21 -3.99 5.99
N VAL A 143 3.41 -4.82 5.34
CA VAL A 143 1.97 -4.94 5.61
C VAL A 143 1.73 -6.24 6.36
N VAL A 144 1.12 -6.15 7.54
CA VAL A 144 0.79 -7.31 8.37
C VAL A 144 -0.70 -7.33 8.71
N VAL A 145 -1.24 -8.54 8.90
CA VAL A 145 -2.69 -8.73 9.15
C VAL A 145 -2.91 -9.59 10.40
N PRO A 146 -2.55 -9.10 11.60
CA PRO A 146 -2.61 -9.90 12.83
C PRO A 146 -4.04 -10.27 13.27
N ALA A 147 -5.05 -9.54 12.76
CA ALA A 147 -6.46 -9.86 12.92
C ALA A 147 -7.18 -9.52 11.60
N TRP A 148 -7.16 -10.48 10.67
CA TRP A 148 -7.82 -10.36 9.38
C TRP A 148 -9.28 -9.87 9.54
N PRO A 149 -9.75 -8.92 8.70
CA PRO A 149 -9.09 -8.32 7.52
C PRO A 149 -8.30 -7.03 7.82
N ARG A 150 -7.99 -6.73 9.08
CA ARG A 150 -7.41 -5.42 9.46
C ARG A 150 -5.91 -5.37 9.23
N GLU A 151 -5.54 -4.77 8.12
CA GLU A 151 -4.15 -4.60 7.71
C GLU A 151 -3.48 -3.45 8.46
N ARG A 152 -2.20 -3.61 8.73
CA ARG A 152 -1.37 -2.61 9.41
C ARG A 152 -0.11 -2.39 8.58
N VAL A 153 0.20 -1.12 8.34
CA VAL A 153 1.45 -0.74 7.69
C VAL A 153 2.47 -0.40 8.77
N LEU A 154 3.57 -1.14 8.74
CA LEU A 154 4.67 -1.02 9.66
C LEU A 154 5.88 -0.44 8.94
N LEU A 155 6.57 0.47 9.61
CA LEU A 155 7.83 1.03 9.18
C LEU A 155 8.93 0.59 10.15
N SER A 156 10.13 0.31 9.65
CA SER A 156 11.30 -0.04 10.47
C SER A 156 12.59 0.40 9.79
N ARG A 157 13.69 0.45 10.55
CA ARG A 157 15.03 0.78 10.06
C ARG A 157 16.03 -0.31 10.44
N ASP A 158 16.99 -0.57 9.54
CA ASP A 158 18.09 -1.54 9.66
C ASP A 158 17.66 -3.00 9.67
N GLY A 159 16.47 -3.27 9.11
CA GLY A 159 15.93 -4.61 8.93
C GLY A 159 15.58 -5.34 10.22
N GLY A 160 14.58 -6.21 10.15
CA GLY A 160 14.46 -7.31 11.10
C GLY A 160 13.05 -7.55 11.59
N MET A 161 12.31 -8.30 10.78
CA MET A 161 11.40 -9.31 11.33
C MET A 161 12.08 -10.04 12.52
N PRO A 162 11.40 -10.24 13.66
CA PRO A 162 9.98 -9.96 13.91
C PRO A 162 9.75 -8.63 14.68
N TYR A 163 10.40 -7.53 14.28
CA TYR A 163 10.36 -6.24 14.97
C TYR A 163 10.99 -6.31 16.37
N ARG A 164 12.28 -6.65 16.40
CA ARG A 164 13.08 -6.66 17.63
C ARG A 164 13.23 -5.24 18.18
N GLY A 165 13.08 -5.08 19.50
CA GLY A 165 13.16 -3.79 20.18
C GLY A 165 11.82 -3.05 20.25
N ALA A 166 11.75 -1.96 21.01
CA ALA A 166 10.47 -1.32 21.38
C ALA A 166 9.71 -0.69 20.19
N HIS A 167 8.38 -0.75 20.27
CA HIS A 167 7.49 0.00 19.38
C HIS A 167 7.69 1.49 19.62
N GLY A 168 7.83 2.28 18.56
CA GLY A 168 8.16 3.70 18.63
C GLY A 168 9.65 4.01 18.62
N GLU A 169 10.52 2.99 18.71
CA GLU A 169 11.98 3.15 18.69
C GLU A 169 12.64 2.41 17.52
N ARG A 170 12.26 1.16 17.28
CA ARG A 170 12.85 0.31 16.23
C ARG A 170 11.89 0.04 15.07
N TRP A 171 10.60 0.18 15.35
CA TRP A 171 9.53 -0.02 14.39
C TRP A 171 8.31 0.78 14.82
N TRP A 172 7.51 1.18 13.83
CA TRP A 172 6.37 2.07 14.00
C TRP A 172 5.18 1.51 13.24
N HIS A 173 4.04 1.43 13.91
CA HIS A 173 2.77 1.19 13.24
C HIS A 173 2.23 2.53 12.74
N ILE A 174 2.40 2.82 11.45
CA ILE A 174 2.15 4.14 10.87
C ILE A 174 0.76 4.30 10.26
N PHE A 175 0.09 3.17 9.96
CA PHE A 175 -1.26 3.18 9.38
C PHE A 175 -2.02 1.90 9.75
N HIS A 176 -3.31 2.06 10.08
CA HIS A 176 -4.24 0.97 10.35
C HIS A 176 -5.41 1.04 9.35
N SER A 177 -5.57 -0.02 8.57
CA SER A 177 -6.70 -0.24 7.67
C SER A 177 -7.87 -0.85 8.46
N ASP A 178 -8.69 0.01 9.07
CA ASP A 178 -9.84 -0.43 9.89
C ASP A 178 -11.15 -0.57 9.10
N PHE A 179 -11.35 0.29 8.10
CA PHE A 179 -12.63 0.44 7.40
C PHE A 179 -12.54 0.39 5.87
N SER A 180 -11.35 0.58 5.30
CA SER A 180 -11.15 0.67 3.87
C SER A 180 -10.00 -0.24 3.48
N GLU A 181 -10.28 -1.21 2.62
CA GLU A 181 -9.32 -2.17 2.08
C GLU A 181 -8.02 -1.48 1.65
N LEU A 182 -6.88 -1.99 2.10
CA LEU A 182 -5.58 -1.51 1.66
C LEU A 182 -5.38 -1.87 0.18
N ARG A 183 -5.03 -0.88 -0.63
CA ARG A 183 -4.74 -1.05 -2.06
C ARG A 183 -3.25 -1.21 -2.29
N ALA A 184 -2.43 -0.38 -1.65
CA ALA A 184 -0.98 -0.47 -1.75
C ALA A 184 -0.31 0.24 -0.57
N ALA A 185 0.89 -0.20 -0.21
CA ALA A 185 1.76 0.50 0.72
C ALA A 185 3.22 0.29 0.32
N GLY A 186 4.03 1.34 0.35
CA GLY A 186 5.47 1.23 0.10
C GLY A 186 6.13 2.53 -0.33
N PHE A 187 7.40 2.41 -0.69
CA PHE A 187 8.27 3.52 -1.07
C PHE A 187 8.21 3.84 -2.55
N SER A 188 8.54 5.10 -2.86
CA SER A 188 8.96 5.51 -4.20
C SER A 188 10.26 4.84 -4.61
N PRO A 189 10.55 4.73 -5.92
CA PRO A 189 11.84 4.23 -6.40
C PRO A 189 13.05 5.00 -5.87
N SER A 190 12.91 6.30 -5.59
CA SER A 190 13.96 7.13 -4.98
C SER A 190 14.17 6.85 -3.49
N GLY A 191 13.21 6.19 -2.83
CA GLY A 191 13.21 5.96 -1.38
C GLY A 191 12.90 7.20 -0.55
N GLN A 192 12.50 8.31 -1.18
CA GLN A 192 12.23 9.59 -0.51
C GLN A 192 10.77 9.77 -0.08
N THR A 193 9.87 8.93 -0.61
CA THR A 193 8.43 9.01 -0.33
C THR A 193 7.91 7.64 0.10
N ILE A 194 7.00 7.62 1.09
CA ILE A 194 6.13 6.49 1.41
C ILE A 194 4.71 6.86 1.04
N THR A 195 3.99 5.95 0.39
CA THR A 195 2.55 6.06 0.16
C THR A 195 1.84 4.88 0.80
N VAL A 196 0.70 5.16 1.43
CA VAL A 196 -0.30 4.17 1.84
C VAL A 196 -1.62 4.55 1.19
N ALA A 197 -2.17 3.66 0.38
CA ALA A 197 -3.41 3.86 -0.34
C ALA A 197 -4.43 2.80 0.10
N THR A 198 -5.64 3.25 0.42
CA THR A 198 -6.81 2.40 0.66
C THR A 198 -7.82 2.60 -0.46
N SER A 199 -8.93 1.86 -0.43
CA SER A 199 -10.03 2.06 -1.38
C SER A 199 -10.72 3.43 -1.29
N SER A 200 -10.45 4.22 -0.23
CA SER A 200 -11.12 5.50 0.04
C SER A 200 -10.18 6.70 0.24
N ASP A 201 -8.87 6.48 0.41
CA ASP A 201 -7.91 7.56 0.64
C ASP A 201 -6.46 7.20 0.29
N VAL A 202 -5.61 8.22 0.22
CA VAL A 202 -4.16 8.13 0.07
C VAL A 202 -3.48 8.97 1.14
N SER A 203 -2.57 8.36 1.89
CA SER A 203 -1.64 9.03 2.79
C SER A 203 -0.24 9.04 2.20
N ILE A 204 0.45 10.19 2.24
CA ILE A 204 1.79 10.36 1.70
C ILE A 204 2.70 10.94 2.77
N TRP A 205 3.86 10.30 2.97
CA TRP A 205 4.96 10.80 3.77
C TRP A 205 6.16 11.03 2.88
N THR A 206 6.88 12.12 3.12
CA THR A 206 8.15 12.42 2.47
C THR A 206 9.22 12.61 3.53
N ARG A 207 10.48 12.44 3.16
CA ARG A 207 11.57 12.81 4.05
C ARG A 207 11.60 14.33 4.19
N ALA A 208 11.67 14.82 5.43
CA ALA A 208 12.18 16.16 5.63
C ALA A 208 13.63 16.13 5.14
N ASP A 209 13.94 16.90 4.09
CA ASP A 209 15.33 17.12 3.72
C ASP A 209 16.08 17.49 4.99
N SER A 210 17.09 16.67 5.34
CA SER A 210 18.05 17.13 6.34
C SER A 210 18.75 18.33 5.70
N PRO A 211 18.76 19.50 6.38
CA PRO A 211 19.42 20.69 5.85
C PRO A 211 20.90 20.45 5.56
#